data_AF-A0A800AQX5-F1
#
_entry.id   AF-A0A800AQX5-F1
#
_cell.length_a   1.000
_cell.length_b   1.000
_cell.length_c   1.000
_cell.angle_alpha   90.00
_cell.angle_beta   90.00
_cell.angle_gamma   90.00
#
_symmetry.space_group_name_H-M   'P 1'
#
loop_
_entity.id
_entity.type
_entity.pdbx_description
1 polymer ?
#
loop_
_entity_poly.entity_id
_entity_poly.type
_entity_poly.pdbx_seq_one_letter_code
_entity_poly.pdbx_strand_id
1 'polypeptide(L)'
;MKIYLNGELKEKESIKELLEPGFLFGWGIFEVLRIYDKKPFLLDEHIQRLNRSLHKIQIGKVNLDWTKIVENLLKENNLKDAYLRITVYKKRKACGVIIYVDEFRYYPESIYKQGFILLLSIVEREKLKKGELRCLYQ
;
A
#
# COMPACT_ATOMS: atom_id res chain seq x y z
N MET A 1 -5.91 -8.96 -14.51
CA MET A 1 -4.64 -8.45 -13.93
C MET A 1 -4.51 -9.09 -12.57
N LYS A 2 -3.37 -9.72 -12.28
CA LYS A 2 -3.15 -10.45 -11.05
C LYS A 2 -2.77 -9.53 -9.88
N ILE A 3 -3.31 -9.85 -8.72
CA ILE A 3 -2.97 -9.24 -7.42
C ILE A 3 -2.62 -10.34 -6.43
N TYR A 4 -1.90 -10.00 -5.37
CA TYR A 4 -1.75 -10.89 -4.22
C TYR A 4 -2.83 -10.53 -3.20
N LEU A 5 -3.66 -11.50 -2.84
CA LEU A 5 -4.72 -11.35 -1.87
C LEU A 5 -4.63 -12.47 -0.83
N ASN A 6 -4.22 -12.12 0.39
CA ASN A 6 -4.22 -13.00 1.56
C ASN A 6 -3.50 -14.34 1.36
N GLY A 7 -2.37 -14.37 0.64
CA GLY A 7 -1.61 -15.60 0.41
C GLY A 7 -1.63 -16.10 -1.03
N GLU A 8 -2.61 -15.65 -1.83
CA GLU A 8 -2.89 -16.21 -3.14
C GLU A 8 -2.81 -15.15 -4.25
N LEU A 9 -2.41 -15.56 -5.45
CA LEU A 9 -2.53 -14.73 -6.64
C LEU A 9 -3.95 -14.84 -7.20
N LYS A 10 -4.67 -13.73 -7.25
CA LYS A 10 -6.06 -13.66 -7.72
C LYS A 10 -6.22 -12.62 -8.81
N GLU A 11 -7.34 -12.67 -9.52
CA GLU A 11 -7.73 -11.56 -10.38
C GLU A 11 -8.08 -10.33 -9.53
N LYS A 12 -7.83 -9.14 -10.07
CA LYS A 12 -8.13 -7.85 -9.44
C LYS A 12 -9.59 -7.77 -8.96
N GLU A 13 -10.51 -8.38 -9.69
CA GLU A 13 -11.94 -8.39 -9.41
C GLU A 13 -12.29 -9.04 -8.07
N SER A 14 -11.46 -9.98 -7.58
CA SER A 14 -11.65 -10.64 -6.27
C SER A 14 -11.59 -9.67 -5.08
N ILE A 15 -11.08 -8.43 -5.25
CA ILE A 15 -11.14 -7.40 -4.20
C ILE A 15 -12.60 -7.07 -3.84
N LYS A 16 -13.55 -7.18 -4.77
CA LYS A 16 -14.96 -6.86 -4.54
C LYS A 16 -15.63 -7.77 -3.49
N GLU A 17 -15.05 -8.94 -3.25
CA GLU A 17 -15.54 -9.91 -2.28
C GLU A 17 -15.08 -9.60 -0.85
N LEU A 18 -14.24 -8.56 -0.66
CA LEU A 18 -13.71 -8.19 0.65
C LEU A 18 -14.74 -7.40 1.47
N LEU A 19 -15.46 -8.13 2.33
CA LEU A 19 -16.39 -7.57 3.32
C LEU A 19 -15.82 -7.66 4.74
N GLU A 20 -14.55 -7.25 4.89
CA GLU A 20 -13.86 -7.26 6.17
C GLU A 20 -13.90 -5.87 6.82
N PRO A 21 -14.19 -5.74 8.13
CA PRO A 21 -14.38 -4.45 8.78
C PRO A 21 -13.22 -3.47 8.57
N GLY A 22 -11.97 -3.93 8.65
CA GLY A 22 -10.84 -3.03 8.47
C GLY A 22 -10.66 -2.54 7.03
N PHE A 23 -11.16 -3.29 6.05
CA PHE A 23 -11.21 -2.81 4.67
C PHE A 23 -12.34 -1.78 4.49
N LEU A 24 -13.53 -2.07 5.02
CA LEU A 24 -14.71 -1.21 4.90
C LEU A 24 -14.59 0.13 5.67
N PHE A 25 -13.97 0.10 6.85
CA PHE A 25 -13.87 1.26 7.74
C PHE A 25 -12.50 1.95 7.69
N GLY A 26 -11.62 1.56 6.75
CA GLY A 26 -10.29 2.16 6.62
C GLY A 26 -9.34 1.84 7.78
N TRP A 27 -9.59 0.77 8.55
CA TRP A 27 -8.69 0.31 9.60
C TRP A 27 -7.56 -0.53 9.01
N GLY A 28 -6.53 0.17 8.53
CA GLY A 28 -5.36 -0.43 7.93
C GLY A 28 -4.25 0.58 7.65
N ILE A 29 -3.10 0.07 7.19
CA ILE A 29 -1.99 0.87 6.69
C ILE A 29 -1.74 0.47 5.24
N PHE A 30 -1.32 1.44 4.43
CA PHE A 30 -0.80 1.16 3.10
C PHE A 30 0.60 1.74 2.91
N GLU A 31 1.34 1.15 1.99
CA GLU A 31 2.59 1.65 1.45
C GLU A 31 2.48 1.74 -0.07
N VAL A 32 3.14 2.74 -0.65
CA VAL A 32 3.31 2.87 -2.10
C VAL A 32 4.78 3.11 -2.39
N LEU A 33 5.35 2.31 -3.28
CA LEU A 33 6.72 2.47 -3.75
C LEU A 33 6.84 2.26 -5.26
N ARG A 34 7.93 2.78 -5.82
CA ARG A 34 8.24 2.65 -7.25
C ARG A 34 9.03 1.37 -7.51
N ILE A 35 8.78 0.78 -8.66
CA ILE A 35 9.55 -0.29 -9.25
C ILE A 35 10.17 0.27 -10.53
N TYR A 36 11.49 0.16 -10.61
CA TYR A 36 12.30 0.54 -11.77
C TYR A 36 12.95 -0.71 -12.33
N ASP A 37 12.77 -1.00 -13.61
CA ASP A 37 13.37 -2.18 -14.25
C ASP A 37 13.18 -3.47 -13.41
N LYS A 38 11.93 -3.74 -13.00
CA LYS A 38 11.52 -4.87 -12.15
C LYS A 38 12.10 -4.89 -10.73
N LYS A 39 12.83 -3.86 -10.30
CA LYS A 39 13.41 -3.75 -8.97
C LYS A 39 12.62 -2.74 -8.11
N PRO A 40 12.00 -3.19 -6.99
CA PRO A 40 11.35 -2.27 -6.07
C PRO A 40 12.38 -1.39 -5.37
N PHE A 41 12.17 -0.08 -5.39
CA PHE A 41 13.04 0.90 -4.78
C PHE A 41 12.82 0.95 -3.26
N LEU A 42 13.88 0.71 -2.48
CA LEU A 42 13.88 0.76 -1.01
C LEU A 42 12.79 -0.12 -0.36
N LEU A 43 12.61 -1.35 -0.89
CA LEU A 43 11.57 -2.26 -0.41
C LEU A 43 11.63 -2.47 1.11
N ASP A 44 12.82 -2.75 1.64
CA ASP A 44 13.00 -3.05 3.07
C ASP A 44 12.62 -1.87 3.96
N GLU A 45 12.99 -0.65 3.58
CA GLU A 45 12.66 0.58 4.29
C GLU A 45 11.14 0.83 4.29
N HIS A 46 10.48 0.57 3.17
CA HIS A 46 9.02 0.61 3.07
C HIS A 46 8.36 -0.44 3.97
N ILE A 47 8.87 -1.68 3.99
CA ILE A 47 8.34 -2.74 4.88
C ILE A 47 8.58 -2.45 6.37
N GLN A 48 9.72 -1.86 6.72
CA GLN A 48 9.99 -1.39 8.08
C GLN A 48 9.01 -0.29 8.48
N ARG A 49 8.73 0.67 7.59
CA ARG A 49 7.75 1.74 7.82
C ARG A 49 6.33 1.18 7.95
N LEU A 50 5.94 0.25 7.10
CA LEU A 50 4.65 -0.46 7.16
C LEU A 50 4.46 -1.09 8.54
N ASN A 51 5.41 -1.94 8.96
CA ASN A 51 5.32 -2.66 10.23
C ASN A 51 5.34 -1.75 11.44
N ARG A 52 6.14 -0.68 11.43
CA ARG A 52 6.12 0.35 12.48
C ARG A 52 4.75 1.03 12.58
N SER A 53 4.10 1.31 11.46
CA SER A 53 2.77 1.92 11.44
C SER A 53 1.67 0.93 11.88
N LEU A 54 1.75 -0.33 11.45
CA LEU A 54 0.82 -1.39 11.87
C LEU A 54 0.88 -1.66 13.37
N HIS A 55 2.07 -1.61 13.96
CA HIS A 55 2.25 -1.71 15.41
C HIS A 55 1.48 -0.62 16.16
N LYS A 56 1.48 0.62 15.65
CA LYS A 56 0.77 1.75 16.29
C LYS A 56 -0.76 1.60 16.27
N ILE A 57 -1.31 0.79 15.37
CA ILE A 57 -2.75 0.53 15.26
C ILE A 57 -3.15 -0.90 15.65
N GLN A 58 -2.25 -1.60 16.36
CA GLN A 58 -2.50 -2.93 16.95
C GLN A 58 -2.89 -4.03 15.95
N ILE A 59 -2.44 -3.92 14.69
CA ILE A 59 -2.63 -4.98 13.68
C ILE A 59 -1.51 -6.05 13.74
N GLY A 60 -0.38 -5.73 14.38
CA GLY A 60 0.78 -6.61 14.48
C GLY A 60 1.71 -6.53 13.27
N LYS A 61 2.82 -7.27 13.33
CA LYS A 61 3.83 -7.32 12.24
C LYS A 61 3.36 -8.28 11.14
N VAL A 62 3.54 -7.89 9.88
CA VAL A 62 3.40 -8.77 8.72
C VAL A 62 4.80 -9.17 8.24
N ASN A 63 5.06 -10.48 8.21
CA ASN A 63 6.31 -11.05 7.74
C ASN A 63 6.02 -12.02 6.59
N LEU A 64 6.21 -11.53 5.38
CA LEU A 64 6.03 -12.30 4.14
C LEU A 64 7.34 -12.28 3.35
N ASP A 65 7.48 -13.19 2.39
CA ASP A 65 8.52 -13.12 1.37
C ASP A 65 8.15 -12.06 0.33
N TRP A 66 8.33 -10.78 0.71
CA TRP A 66 7.91 -9.64 -0.08
C TRP A 66 8.54 -9.63 -1.47
N THR A 67 9.83 -9.94 -1.56
CA THR A 67 10.58 -9.99 -2.81
C THR A 67 9.96 -11.00 -3.77
N LYS A 68 9.74 -12.23 -3.31
CA LYS A 68 9.14 -13.29 -4.16
C LYS A 68 7.72 -12.94 -4.59
N ILE A 69 6.92 -12.34 -3.71
CA ILE A 69 5.55 -11.92 -4.07
C ILE A 69 5.58 -10.84 -5.15
N VAL A 70 6.45 -9.83 -5.01
CA VAL A 70 6.60 -8.74 -5.98
C VAL A 70 7.10 -9.27 -7.32
N GLU A 71 8.11 -10.13 -7.33
CA GLU A 71 8.64 -10.76 -8.54
C GLU A 71 7.55 -11.54 -9.30
N ASN A 72 6.78 -12.36 -8.57
CA ASN A 72 5.67 -13.10 -9.15
C ASN A 72 4.60 -12.17 -9.74
N LEU A 73 4.23 -11.10 -9.02
CA LEU A 73 3.25 -10.14 -9.50
C LEU A 73 3.71 -9.38 -10.75
N LEU A 74 4.98 -8.99 -10.81
CA LEU A 74 5.55 -8.35 -11.99
C LEU A 74 5.56 -9.29 -13.19
N LYS A 75 5.90 -10.57 -12.97
CA LYS A 75 5.92 -11.60 -14.01
C LYS A 75 4.52 -11.85 -14.56
N GLU A 76 3.54 -12.11 -13.71
CA GLU A 76 2.17 -12.43 -14.10
C GLU A 76 1.46 -11.27 -14.81
N ASN A 77 1.84 -10.03 -14.51
CA ASN A 77 1.28 -8.85 -15.14
C ASN A 77 2.13 -8.29 -16.28
N ASN A 78 3.26 -8.93 -16.61
CA ASN A 78 4.22 -8.48 -17.63
C ASN A 78 4.65 -7.01 -17.47
N LEU A 79 4.96 -6.61 -16.23
CA LEU A 79 5.37 -5.24 -15.90
C LEU A 79 6.89 -5.12 -15.71
N LYS A 80 7.42 -3.96 -16.09
CA LYS A 80 8.83 -3.60 -15.92
C LYS A 80 8.97 -2.40 -14.99
N ASP A 81 8.36 -1.28 -15.37
CA ASP A 81 8.30 -0.06 -14.57
C ASP A 81 6.87 0.12 -14.04
N ALA A 82 6.74 0.11 -12.72
CA ALA A 82 5.43 -0.01 -12.07
C ALA A 82 5.43 0.69 -10.71
N TYR A 83 4.26 0.97 -10.16
CA TYR A 83 4.16 1.22 -8.73
C TYR A 83 3.59 0.00 -8.03
N LEU A 84 4.07 -0.23 -6.81
CA LEU A 84 3.63 -1.27 -5.91
C LEU A 84 2.83 -0.61 -4.80
N ARG A 85 1.60 -1.08 -4.58
CA ARG A 85 0.79 -0.71 -3.42
C ARG A 85 0.61 -1.93 -2.53
N ILE A 86 1.07 -1.82 -1.30
CA ILE A 86 0.83 -2.81 -0.24
C ILE A 86 -0.25 -2.24 0.67
N THR A 87 -1.32 -2.99 0.92
CA THR A 87 -2.39 -2.60 1.85
C THR A 87 -2.57 -3.72 2.87
N VAL A 88 -2.45 -3.37 4.14
CA VAL A 88 -2.70 -4.29 5.26
C VAL A 88 -3.87 -3.75 6.06
N TYR A 89 -4.88 -4.57 6.31
CA TYR A 89 -6.13 -4.16 6.97
C TYR A 89 -6.49 -5.11 8.12
N LYS A 90 -7.22 -4.60 9.10
CA LYS A 90 -7.67 -5.38 10.27
C LYS A 90 -8.79 -6.34 9.86
N LYS A 91 -8.66 -7.61 10.22
CA LYS A 91 -9.75 -8.60 10.27
C LYS A 91 -10.14 -8.85 11.71
N ARG A 92 -11.30 -9.47 11.95
CA ARG A 92 -11.79 -9.79 13.31
C ARG A 92 -10.72 -10.48 14.17
N LYS A 93 -10.08 -11.52 13.67
CA LYS A 93 -9.07 -12.32 14.40
C LYS A 93 -7.67 -12.32 13.76
N ALA A 94 -7.44 -11.55 12.71
CA ALA A 94 -6.19 -11.55 11.95
C ALA A 94 -5.96 -10.21 11.25
N CYS A 95 -5.00 -10.16 10.32
CA CYS A 95 -4.88 -9.11 9.32
C CYS A 95 -5.12 -9.69 7.93
N GLY A 96 -5.49 -8.83 6.99
CA GLY A 96 -5.47 -9.13 5.57
C GLY A 96 -4.42 -8.32 4.85
N VAL A 97 -3.92 -8.85 3.74
CA VAL A 97 -2.88 -8.23 2.91
C VAL A 97 -3.33 -8.24 1.46
N ILE A 98 -3.26 -7.08 0.82
CA ILE A 98 -3.46 -6.88 -0.60
C ILE A 98 -2.18 -6.28 -1.15
N ILE A 99 -1.62 -6.89 -2.19
CA ILE A 99 -0.50 -6.32 -2.93
C ILE A 99 -0.90 -6.20 -4.39
N TYR A 100 -0.76 -4.98 -4.88
CA TYR A 100 -1.20 -4.54 -6.20
C TYR A 100 -0.01 -3.91 -6.92
N VAL A 101 0.19 -4.27 -8.18
CA VAL A 101 1.16 -3.63 -9.08
C VAL A 101 0.43 -3.13 -10.30
N ASP A 102 0.87 -1.99 -10.82
CA ASP A 102 0.32 -1.41 -12.05
C ASP A 102 1.35 -0.48 -12.68
N GLU A 103 1.16 -0.24 -13.97
CA GLU A 103 2.03 0.64 -14.74
C GLU A 103 2.04 2.04 -14.12
N PHE A 104 3.24 2.62 -14.03
CA PHE A 104 3.37 3.99 -13.53
C PHE A 104 3.40 4.97 -14.68
N ARG A 105 2.51 5.95 -14.63
CA ARG A 105 2.46 7.04 -15.61
C ARG A 105 3.14 8.27 -15.05
N TYR A 106 4.18 8.71 -15.75
CA TYR A 106 4.84 9.97 -15.44
C TYR A 106 3.97 11.14 -15.92
N TYR A 107 4.01 12.25 -15.18
CA TYR A 107 3.63 13.54 -15.78
C TYR A 107 4.54 13.83 -16.98
N PRO A 108 4.05 14.54 -18.01
CA PRO A 108 4.89 15.01 -19.10
C PRO A 108 6.12 15.76 -18.58
N GLU A 109 7.27 15.55 -19.24
CA GLU A 109 8.55 16.17 -18.84
C GLU A 109 8.46 17.70 -18.75
N SER A 110 7.65 18.31 -19.61
CA SER A 110 7.38 19.75 -19.60
C SER A 110 6.85 20.24 -18.26
N ILE A 111 5.99 19.48 -17.60
CA ILE A 111 5.43 19.83 -16.28
C ILE A 111 6.53 19.81 -15.22
N TYR A 112 7.41 18.80 -15.23
CA TYR A 112 8.52 18.75 -14.28
C TYR A 112 9.50 19.91 -14.47
N LYS A 113 9.73 20.37 -15.71
CA LYS A 113 10.61 21.51 -16.01
C LYS A 113 9.99 22.85 -15.63
N GLN A 114 8.69 23.02 -15.87
CA GLN A 114 7.97 24.27 -15.58
C GLN A 114 7.63 24.41 -14.10
N GLY A 115 7.54 23.29 -13.37
CA GLY A 115 7.13 23.25 -11.98
C GLY A 115 5.61 23.16 -11.83
N PHE A 116 5.16 23.08 -10.58
CA PHE A 116 3.75 22.95 -10.22
C PHE A 116 3.28 24.24 -9.53
N ILE A 117 2.05 24.65 -9.83
CA ILE A 117 1.36 25.68 -9.04
C ILE A 117 0.78 25.02 -7.80
N LEU A 118 1.07 25.58 -6.63
CA LEU A 118 0.59 25.08 -5.34
C LEU A 118 -0.52 25.98 -4.82
N LEU A 119 -1.56 25.36 -4.25
CA LEU A 119 -2.62 26.03 -3.52
C LEU A 119 -2.58 25.59 -2.06
N LEU A 120 -2.76 26.55 -1.15
CA LEU A 120 -2.86 26.26 0.28
C LEU A 120 -4.31 25.89 0.61
N SER A 121 -4.49 24.68 1.16
CA SER A 121 -5.78 24.25 1.68
C SER A 121 -6.14 25.05 2.93
N ILE A 122 -7.41 25.44 3.06
CA ILE A 122 -7.96 25.99 4.30
C ILE A 122 -8.14 24.93 5.39
N VAL A 123 -8.11 23.65 5.01
CA VAL A 123 -8.24 22.52 5.94
C VAL A 123 -6.86 22.19 6.50
N GLU A 124 -6.71 22.31 7.81
CA GLU A 124 -5.48 21.90 8.50
C GLU A 124 -5.32 20.39 8.50
N ARG A 125 -4.07 19.93 8.37
CA ARG A 125 -3.72 18.52 8.59
C ARG A 125 -4.00 18.16 10.05
N GLU A 126 -4.63 17.00 10.28
CA GLU A 126 -4.90 16.52 11.64
C GLU A 126 -3.61 16.52 12.49
N LYS A 127 -3.67 17.27 13.59
CA LYS A 127 -2.61 17.33 14.60
C LYS A 127 -2.77 16.14 15.54
N LEU A 128 -2.37 14.96 15.07
CA LEU A 128 -2.28 13.79 15.94
C LEU A 128 -1.17 14.03 16.98
N LYS A 129 -1.51 14.03 18.28
CA LYS A 129 -0.47 13.99 19.34
C LYS A 129 0.34 12.71 19.16
N LYS A 130 1.66 12.81 19.30
CA LYS A 130 2.62 11.71 19.10
C LYS A 130 2.22 10.52 20.00
N GLY A 131 1.64 9.48 19.42
CA GLY A 131 1.20 8.27 20.15
C GLY A 131 -0.31 8.09 20.30
N GLU A 132 -1.15 9.07 19.93
CA GLU A 132 -2.61 8.93 19.98
C GLU A 132 -3.19 8.64 18.59
N LEU A 133 -3.02 7.41 18.10
CA LEU A 133 -3.98 6.87 17.11
C LEU A 133 -5.13 6.27 17.91
N ARG A 134 -6.12 7.10 18.24
CA ARG A 134 -7.35 6.61 18.87
C ARG A 134 -8.27 6.10 17.77
N CYS A 135 -8.43 4.78 17.67
CA CYS A 135 -9.58 4.23 16.98
C CYS A 135 -10.80 4.57 17.83
N LEU A 136 -11.66 5.48 17.37
CA LEU A 136 -12.85 5.93 18.11
C LEU A 136 -13.93 4.84 18.22
N TYR A 137 -13.70 3.69 17.60
CA TYR A 137 -14.56 2.50 17.63
C TYR A 137 -13.80 1.35 18.31
N GLN A 138 -13.68 1.41 19.64
CA GLN A 138 -13.27 0.27 20.47
C GLN A 138 -14.49 -0.37 21.13
#